data_AF-A0A8H5HK01-F1
#
_entry.id   AF-A0A8H5HK01-F1
#
_cell.length_a   1.000
_cell.length_b   1.000
_cell.length_c   1.000
_cell.angle_alpha   90.00
_cell.angle_beta   90.00
_cell.angle_gamma   90.00
#
_symmetry.space_group_name_H-M   'P 1'
#
loop_
_entity.id
_entity.type
_entity.pdbx_description
1 polymer ?
#
loop_
_entity_poly.entity_id
_entity_poly.type
_entity_poly.pdbx_seq_one_letter_code
_entity_poly.pdbx_strand_id
1 'polypeptide(L)'
;MATHVHNTNEACCTIPPVQSNYTPNGSFKSVGSFNKVYVTGPATSTSAIVCVYDIFGFFPQTQQGADIIASALKSSVFMPDFFEPDPPFPEKDFPPTTDEGKKALQNFFGTTANPPKNVKNLITFGQHLKREGFKNVGVYGFCWDP
;
A
#
# COMPACT_ATOMS: atom_id res chain seq x y z
N MET A 1 22.00 20.23 -14.36
CA MET A 1 21.31 18.94 -14.36
C MET A 1 20.12 19.08 -13.43
N ALA A 2 18.89 19.00 -13.95
CA ALA A 2 17.68 19.18 -13.15
C ALA A 2 17.47 17.91 -12.29
N THR A 3 17.61 18.04 -10.99
CA THR A 3 17.21 17.01 -10.02
C THR A 3 15.68 16.95 -10.04
N HIS A 4 15.16 15.97 -10.75
CA HIS A 4 13.73 15.66 -10.74
C HIS A 4 13.36 15.24 -9.30
N VAL A 5 12.64 16.09 -8.58
CA VAL A 5 12.15 15.78 -7.24
C VAL A 5 10.95 14.86 -7.39
N HIS A 6 11.05 13.61 -6.94
CA HIS A 6 9.91 12.74 -6.80
C HIS A 6 9.15 13.15 -5.53
N ASN A 7 7.91 13.62 -5.73
CA ASN A 7 6.91 14.06 -4.76
C ASN A 7 7.26 13.83 -3.28
N THR A 8 7.58 14.90 -2.56
CA THR A 8 7.60 14.91 -1.08
C THR A 8 6.34 15.63 -0.60
N ASN A 9 5.55 14.97 0.25
CA ASN A 9 4.35 15.56 0.87
C ASN A 9 4.72 16.09 2.26
N GLU A 10 4.61 17.41 2.47
CA GLU A 10 4.95 18.10 3.72
C GLU A 10 4.17 17.55 4.94
N ALA A 11 2.92 17.13 4.74
CA ALA A 11 2.11 16.54 5.81
C ALA A 11 2.65 15.17 6.25
N CYS A 12 3.15 14.35 5.31
CA CYS A 12 3.77 13.07 5.67
C CYS A 12 5.07 13.29 6.49
N CYS A 13 5.79 14.39 6.30
CA CYS A 13 7.07 14.66 6.97
C CYS A 13 6.95 15.31 8.36
N THR A 14 5.77 15.78 8.78
CA THR A 14 5.61 16.65 9.96
C THR A 14 4.72 16.09 11.07
N ILE A 15 3.96 15.02 10.80
CA ILE A 15 3.03 14.42 11.76
C ILE A 15 3.65 13.13 12.33
N PRO A 16 3.70 12.96 13.68
CA PRO A 16 4.25 11.74 14.28
C PRO A 16 3.41 10.50 13.89
N PRO A 17 4.05 9.33 13.74
CA PRO A 17 3.35 8.11 13.38
C PRO A 17 2.36 7.70 14.47
N VAL A 18 1.19 7.21 14.06
CA VAL A 18 0.18 6.65 14.96
C VAL A 18 0.70 5.31 15.51
N GLN A 19 0.75 5.19 16.82
CA GLN A 19 1.05 3.92 17.49
C GLN A 19 -0.24 3.09 17.60
N SER A 20 -0.18 1.82 17.20
CA SER A 20 -1.32 0.90 17.28
C SER A 20 -0.91 -0.42 17.91
N ASN A 21 -1.72 -0.89 18.86
CA ASN A 21 -1.63 -2.25 19.42
C ASN A 21 -2.65 -3.21 18.78
N TYR A 22 -3.20 -2.83 17.62
CA TYR A 22 -4.22 -3.60 16.93
C TYR A 22 -3.66 -4.94 16.45
N THR A 23 -4.49 -5.99 16.57
CA THR A 23 -4.20 -7.30 15.97
C THR A 23 -5.05 -7.45 14.71
N PRO A 24 -4.42 -7.55 13.52
CA PRO A 24 -5.14 -7.70 12.25
C PRO A 24 -6.06 -8.92 12.23
N ASN A 25 -7.29 -8.75 11.74
CA ASN A 25 -8.29 -9.82 11.64
C ASN A 25 -8.12 -10.71 10.39
N GLY A 26 -7.50 -10.15 9.36
CA GLY A 26 -7.27 -10.79 8.08
C GLY A 26 -6.10 -11.75 8.08
N SER A 27 -5.69 -12.17 6.89
CA SER A 27 -4.60 -13.14 6.70
C SER A 27 -3.81 -12.84 5.43
N PHE A 28 -2.53 -13.23 5.42
CA PHE A 28 -1.71 -13.14 4.23
C PHE A 28 -1.93 -14.34 3.30
N LYS A 29 -2.11 -14.07 2.01
CA LYS A 29 -2.31 -15.07 0.95
C LYS A 29 -1.57 -14.64 -0.30
N SER A 30 -1.27 -15.59 -1.19
CA SER A 30 -0.91 -15.26 -2.56
C SER A 30 -2.19 -15.06 -3.38
N VAL A 31 -2.25 -13.98 -4.15
CA VAL A 31 -3.40 -13.62 -5.00
C VAL A 31 -2.88 -13.00 -6.30
N GLY A 32 -3.32 -13.53 -7.44
CA GLY A 32 -2.90 -13.06 -8.76
C GLY A 32 -1.39 -13.16 -8.93
N SER A 33 -0.75 -12.02 -9.25
CA SER A 33 0.70 -11.92 -9.45
C SER A 33 1.49 -11.64 -8.17
N PHE A 34 0.80 -11.43 -7.03
CA PHE A 34 1.46 -11.09 -5.77
C PHE A 34 1.62 -12.32 -4.88
N ASN A 35 2.82 -12.48 -4.33
CA ASN A 35 3.13 -13.57 -3.40
C ASN A 35 2.54 -13.29 -2.03
N LYS A 36 2.47 -12.01 -1.64
CA LYS A 36 1.97 -11.59 -0.33
C LYS A 36 0.89 -10.53 -0.47
N VAL A 37 -0.33 -10.89 -0.08
CA VAL A 37 -1.50 -10.00 -0.05
C VAL A 37 -2.20 -10.18 1.29
N TYR A 38 -2.38 -9.11 2.05
CA TYR A 38 -3.25 -9.15 3.23
C TYR A 38 -4.71 -9.09 2.77
N VAL A 39 -5.49 -10.10 3.15
CA VAL A 39 -6.89 -10.29 2.73
C VAL A 39 -7.79 -10.29 3.95
N THR A 40 -8.83 -9.47 3.92
CA THR A 40 -9.84 -9.35 4.99
C THR A 40 -11.24 -9.12 4.41
N GLY A 41 -12.28 -9.30 5.24
CA GLY A 41 -13.67 -9.22 4.82
C GLY A 41 -14.29 -10.55 4.35
N PRO A 42 -15.58 -10.54 4.02
CA PRO A 42 -16.33 -11.76 3.68
C PRO A 42 -15.96 -12.28 2.29
N ALA A 43 -15.54 -13.54 2.21
CA ALA A 43 -15.18 -14.20 0.94
C ALA A 43 -16.33 -14.27 -0.10
N THR A 44 -17.58 -14.14 0.35
CA THR A 44 -18.78 -14.13 -0.50
C THR A 44 -19.11 -12.76 -1.07
N SER A 45 -18.31 -11.72 -0.78
CA SER A 45 -18.55 -10.37 -1.31
C SER A 45 -18.42 -10.34 -2.83
N THR A 46 -19.30 -9.59 -3.50
CA THR A 46 -19.17 -9.27 -4.92
C THR A 46 -18.40 -7.97 -5.19
N SER A 47 -18.00 -7.27 -4.13
CA SER A 47 -17.21 -6.03 -4.18
C SER A 47 -15.83 -6.27 -3.59
N ALA A 48 -14.80 -5.85 -4.33
CA ALA A 48 -13.41 -5.85 -3.88
C ALA A 48 -12.90 -4.42 -3.74
N ILE A 49 -12.06 -4.20 -2.74
CA ILE A 49 -11.38 -2.93 -2.52
C ILE A 49 -9.89 -3.23 -2.38
N VAL A 50 -9.07 -2.56 -3.18
CA VAL A 50 -7.62 -2.65 -3.08
C VAL A 50 -7.12 -1.55 -2.14
N CYS A 51 -6.38 -1.92 -1.11
CA CYS A 51 -5.66 -1.01 -0.24
C CYS A 51 -4.22 -0.92 -0.72
N VAL A 52 -3.72 0.30 -0.89
CA VAL A 52 -2.31 0.58 -1.07
C VAL A 52 -1.79 1.23 0.21
N TYR A 53 -0.81 0.59 0.84
CA TYR A 53 -0.20 1.10 2.08
C TYR A 53 0.76 2.25 1.79
N ASP A 54 1.28 2.90 2.83
CA ASP A 54 2.32 3.93 2.68
C ASP A 54 3.73 3.35 2.42
N ILE A 55 4.75 4.20 2.36
CA ILE A 55 6.13 3.79 2.07
C ILE A 55 6.74 2.79 3.07
N PHE A 56 6.11 2.58 4.23
CA PHE A 56 6.54 1.65 5.28
C PHE A 56 5.96 0.24 5.14
N GLY A 57 5.08 0.02 4.15
CA GLY A 57 4.55 -1.30 3.86
C GLY A 57 3.47 -1.75 4.85
N PHE A 58 3.50 -3.03 5.25
CA PHE A 58 2.47 -3.60 6.13
C PHE A 58 2.63 -3.12 7.58
N PHE A 59 1.61 -2.41 8.05
CA PHE A 59 1.53 -1.92 9.42
C PHE A 59 0.17 -2.20 10.07
N PRO A 60 0.11 -2.49 11.39
CA PRO A 60 -1.16 -2.82 12.05
C PRO A 60 -2.25 -1.77 11.91
N GLN A 61 -1.92 -0.48 11.94
CA GLN A 61 -2.88 0.62 11.75
C GLN A 61 -3.48 0.63 10.34
N THR A 62 -2.68 0.32 9.32
CA THR A 62 -3.14 0.24 7.93
C THR A 62 -4.05 -0.97 7.75
N GLN A 63 -3.69 -2.10 8.36
CA GLN A 63 -4.51 -3.31 8.38
C GLN A 63 -5.82 -3.11 9.16
N GLN A 64 -5.79 -2.34 10.25
CA GLN A 64 -6.98 -1.93 10.98
C GLN A 64 -7.94 -1.13 10.10
N GLY A 65 -7.42 -0.18 9.32
CA GLY A 65 -8.20 0.57 8.33
C GLY A 65 -8.86 -0.36 7.31
N ALA A 66 -8.10 -1.34 6.79
CA ALA A 66 -8.62 -2.36 5.89
C ALA A 66 -9.73 -3.21 6.53
N ASP A 67 -9.57 -3.64 7.78
CA ASP A 67 -10.56 -4.42 8.51
C ASP A 67 -11.85 -3.61 8.78
N ILE A 68 -11.71 -2.33 9.13
CA ILE A 68 -12.85 -1.42 9.32
C ILE A 68 -13.61 -1.23 8.00
N ILE A 69 -12.92 -0.96 6.90
CA ILE A 69 -13.53 -0.77 5.58
C ILE A 69 -14.24 -2.06 5.13
N ALA A 70 -13.59 -3.21 5.30
CA ALA A 70 -14.17 -4.50 4.96
C ALA A 70 -15.48 -4.77 5.73
N SER A 71 -15.47 -4.49 7.04
CA SER A 71 -16.63 -4.64 7.91
C SER A 71 -17.75 -3.64 7.55
N ALA A 72 -17.43 -2.36 7.41
CA ALA A 72 -18.40 -1.30 7.16
C ALA A 72 -19.09 -1.43 5.80
N LEU A 73 -18.32 -1.79 4.76
CA LEU A 73 -18.82 -1.92 3.39
C LEU A 73 -19.20 -3.35 3.01
N LYS A 74 -19.09 -4.31 3.95
CA LYS A 74 -19.31 -5.75 3.72
C LYS A 74 -18.59 -6.24 2.45
N SER A 75 -17.37 -5.76 2.25
CA SER A 75 -16.59 -5.94 1.03
C SER A 75 -15.27 -6.66 1.32
N SER A 76 -14.73 -7.38 0.34
CA SER A 76 -13.40 -7.98 0.46
C SER A 76 -12.36 -6.90 0.26
N VAL A 77 -11.41 -6.77 1.19
CA VAL A 77 -10.29 -5.84 1.06
C VAL A 77 -9.01 -6.64 0.83
N PHE A 78 -8.26 -6.22 -0.17
CA PHE A 78 -6.99 -6.80 -0.59
C PHE A 78 -5.90 -5.74 -0.46
N MET A 79 -4.83 -6.03 0.25
CA MET A 79 -3.67 -5.15 0.39
C MET A 79 -2.44 -5.90 -0.13
N PRO A 80 -2.12 -5.78 -1.44
CA PRO A 80 -0.97 -6.44 -2.06
C PRO A 80 0.36 -5.83 -1.62
N ASP A 81 1.41 -6.65 -1.58
CA ASP A 81 2.78 -6.18 -1.38
C ASP A 81 3.32 -5.56 -2.68
N PHE A 82 3.07 -4.26 -2.87
CA PHE A 82 3.60 -3.50 -4.02
C PHE A 82 5.12 -3.38 -4.06
N PHE A 83 5.81 -3.70 -2.97
CA PHE A 83 7.26 -3.55 -2.88
C PHE A 83 8.01 -4.85 -3.17
N GLU A 84 7.33 -6.00 -3.16
CA GLU A 84 7.96 -7.29 -3.45
C GLU A 84 8.75 -7.27 -4.80
N PRO A 85 9.94 -7.87 -4.84
CA PRO A 85 10.62 -8.58 -3.76
C PRO A 85 11.44 -7.68 -2.80
N ASP A 86 11.44 -6.37 -3.02
CA ASP A 86 12.24 -5.40 -2.27
C ASP A 86 11.54 -5.00 -0.95
N PRO A 87 12.29 -4.56 0.08
CA PRO A 87 11.70 -4.10 1.33
C PRO A 87 11.09 -2.69 1.21
N PRO A 88 10.14 -2.33 2.11
CA PRO A 88 9.67 -0.95 2.27
C PRO A 88 10.80 -0.01 2.73
N PHE A 89 10.53 1.30 2.69
CA PHE A 89 11.45 2.29 3.24
C PHE A 89 11.54 2.14 4.77
N PRO A 90 12.73 2.18 5.40
CA PRO A 90 12.83 2.03 6.84
C PRO A 90 12.27 3.25 7.60
N GLU A 91 11.35 3.04 8.55
CA GLU A 91 10.76 4.13 9.35
C GLU A 91 11.80 4.97 10.09
N LYS A 92 12.84 4.32 10.64
CA LYS A 92 13.93 4.99 11.37
C LYS A 92 14.69 6.02 10.52
N ASP A 93 14.61 5.89 9.20
CA ASP A 93 15.29 6.75 8.24
C ASP A 93 14.35 7.87 7.72
N PHE A 94 13.13 7.96 8.26
CA PHE A 94 12.12 8.96 7.90
C PHE A 94 11.74 9.86 9.09
N PRO A 95 11.61 11.19 8.90
CA PRO A 95 11.92 11.93 7.68
C PRO A 95 13.44 12.05 7.47
N PRO A 96 13.94 12.01 6.21
CA PRO A 96 15.36 12.10 5.96
C PRO A 96 15.90 13.51 6.24
N THR A 97 16.85 13.63 7.17
CA THR A 97 17.47 14.90 7.55
C THR A 97 18.82 15.15 6.86
N THR A 98 19.49 14.08 6.40
CA THR A 98 20.77 14.16 5.67
C THR A 98 20.56 14.10 4.16
N ASP A 99 21.56 14.54 3.40
CA ASP A 99 21.49 14.48 1.94
C ASP A 99 21.56 13.02 1.43
N GLU A 100 22.28 12.15 2.14
CA GLU A 100 22.29 10.70 1.89
C GLU A 100 20.90 10.09 2.12
N GLY A 101 20.22 10.47 3.20
CA GLY A 101 18.86 10.02 3.50
C GLY A 101 17.86 10.49 2.45
N LYS A 102 17.96 11.74 2.00
CA LYS A 102 17.12 12.28 0.92
C LYS A 102 17.37 11.52 -0.38
N LYS A 103 18.63 11.23 -0.70
CA LYS A 103 18.99 10.44 -1.88
C LYS A 103 18.46 9.01 -1.80
N ALA A 104 18.51 8.39 -0.62
CA ALA A 104 17.95 7.06 -0.39
C ALA A 104 16.43 7.05 -0.61
N LEU A 105 15.71 8.04 -0.07
CA LEU A 105 14.27 8.18 -0.27
C LEU A 105 13.92 8.42 -1.75
N GLN A 106 14.67 9.29 -2.44
CA GLN A 106 14.47 9.51 -3.88
C GLN A 106 14.78 8.26 -4.71
N ASN A 107 15.80 7.49 -4.35
CA ASN A 107 16.09 6.21 -5.00
C ASN A 107 14.95 5.21 -4.79
N PHE A 108 14.40 5.14 -3.57
CA PHE A 108 13.25 4.29 -3.25
C PHE A 108 12.03 4.63 -4.12
N PHE A 109 11.70 5.91 -4.31
CA PHE A 109 10.65 6.35 -5.26
C PHE A 109 11.05 6.16 -6.73
N GLY A 110 12.34 6.13 -7.06
CA GLY A 110 12.83 5.82 -8.39
C GLY A 110 12.68 4.34 -8.75
N THR A 111 12.78 3.44 -7.76
CA THR A 111 12.84 1.98 -7.97
C THR A 111 11.64 1.23 -7.40
N THR A 112 11.59 1.04 -6.08
CA THR A 112 10.66 0.14 -5.39
C THR A 112 9.26 0.76 -5.32
N ALA A 113 9.17 2.00 -4.86
CA ALA A 113 7.94 2.79 -4.85
C ALA A 113 7.76 3.63 -6.13
N ASN A 114 8.22 3.13 -7.28
CA ASN A 114 8.07 3.81 -8.57
C ASN A 114 6.58 3.92 -8.97
N PRO A 115 5.99 5.13 -9.06
CA PRO A 115 4.55 5.26 -9.28
C PRO A 115 4.06 4.67 -10.61
N PRO A 116 4.70 4.90 -11.78
CA PRO A 116 4.29 4.25 -13.03
C PRO A 116 4.28 2.71 -12.96
N LYS A 117 5.30 2.10 -12.33
CA LYS A 117 5.36 0.65 -12.10
C LYS A 117 4.19 0.19 -11.23
N ASN A 118 3.96 0.85 -10.09
CA ASN A 118 2.96 0.43 -9.11
C ASN A 118 1.52 0.67 -9.59
N VAL A 119 1.26 1.73 -10.35
CA VAL A 119 -0.04 1.95 -11.02
C VAL A 119 -0.31 0.83 -12.03
N LYS A 120 0.69 0.41 -12.82
CA LYS A 120 0.53 -0.71 -13.75
C LYS A 120 0.22 -2.03 -13.03
N ASN A 121 0.90 -2.29 -11.91
CA ASN A 121 0.65 -3.46 -11.07
C ASN A 121 -0.75 -3.41 -10.46
N LEU A 122 -1.18 -2.25 -9.96
CA LEU A 122 -2.52 -2.02 -9.41
C LEU A 122 -3.62 -2.28 -10.45
N ILE A 123 -3.47 -1.75 -11.66
CA ILE A 123 -4.42 -1.99 -12.76
C ILE A 123 -4.49 -3.48 -13.10
N THR A 124 -3.34 -4.14 -13.18
CA THR A 124 -3.25 -5.59 -13.48
C THR A 124 -3.94 -6.42 -12.39
N PHE A 125 -3.74 -6.05 -11.13
CA PHE A 125 -4.39 -6.69 -9.99
C PHE A 125 -5.92 -6.46 -10.01
N GLY A 126 -6.36 -5.24 -10.27
CA GLY A 126 -7.79 -4.92 -10.42
C GLY A 126 -8.44 -5.72 -11.55
N GLN A 127 -7.76 -5.89 -12.69
CA GLN A 127 -8.22 -6.75 -13.78
C GLN A 127 -8.26 -8.23 -13.38
N HIS A 128 -7.29 -8.71 -12.60
CA HIS A 128 -7.34 -10.05 -12.02
C HIS A 128 -8.59 -10.23 -11.15
N LEU A 129 -8.86 -9.31 -10.21
CA LEU A 129 -10.06 -9.35 -9.37
C LEU A 129 -11.36 -9.35 -10.20
N LYS A 130 -11.43 -8.55 -11.27
CA LYS A 130 -12.58 -8.59 -12.18
C LYS A 130 -12.78 -9.96 -12.83
N ARG A 131 -11.68 -10.63 -13.23
CA ARG A 131 -11.73 -11.99 -13.80
C ARG A 131 -12.15 -13.05 -12.79
N GLU A 132 -11.80 -12.87 -11.52
CA GLU A 132 -12.26 -13.72 -10.40
C GLU A 132 -13.75 -13.54 -10.05
N GLY A 133 -14.46 -12.61 -10.73
CA GLY A 133 -15.90 -12.45 -10.59
C GLY A 133 -16.35 -11.30 -9.68
N PHE A 134 -15.42 -10.46 -9.18
CA PHE A 134 -15.80 -9.24 -8.47
C PHE A 134 -16.50 -8.26 -9.42
N LYS A 135 -17.72 -7.83 -9.06
CA LYS A 135 -18.54 -6.90 -9.85
C LYS A 135 -18.02 -5.48 -9.75
N ASN A 136 -17.62 -5.06 -8.55
CA ASN A 136 -17.07 -3.74 -8.28
C ASN A 136 -15.65 -3.88 -7.75
N VAL A 137 -14.74 -3.04 -8.23
CA VAL A 137 -13.36 -2.95 -7.74
C VAL A 137 -13.09 -1.48 -7.45
N GLY A 138 -12.84 -1.16 -6.19
CA GLY A 138 -12.40 0.15 -5.72
C GLY A 138 -10.94 0.12 -5.29
N VAL A 139 -10.34 1.30 -5.12
CA VAL A 139 -9.00 1.46 -4.55
C VAL A 139 -9.00 2.60 -3.53
N TYR A 140 -8.18 2.48 -2.50
CA TYR A 140 -7.79 3.57 -1.63
C TYR A 140 -6.31 3.41 -1.25
N GLY A 141 -5.65 4.53 -0.94
CA GLY A 141 -4.21 4.57 -0.70
C GLY A 141 -3.82 5.54 0.42
N PHE A 142 -2.59 5.40 0.92
CA PHE A 142 -2.05 6.25 1.97
C PHE A 142 -0.72 6.91 1.52
N CYS A 143 -0.65 8.23 1.67
CA CYS A 143 0.51 9.10 1.41
C CYS A 143 0.97 9.24 -0.05
N TRP A 144 1.47 8.17 -0.68
CA TRP A 144 2.26 8.25 -1.93
C TRP A 144 1.51 7.81 -3.19
N ASP A 145 0.27 7.35 -3.04
CA ASP A 145 -0.61 7.07 -4.16
C ASP A 145 -1.17 8.36 -4.77
N PRO A 146 -1.26 8.45 -6.11
CA PRO A 146 -1.86 9.59 -6.79
C PRO A 146 -3.37 9.72 -6.54
#